data_AF-A0AAP8FYS6-F1
#
_entry.id   AF-A0AAP8FYS6-F1
#
_cell.length_a   1.000
_cell.length_b   1.000
_cell.length_c   1.000
_cell.angle_alpha   90.00
_cell.angle_beta   90.00
_cell.angle_gamma   90.00
#
_symmetry.space_group_name_H-M   'P 1'
#
loop_
_entity.id
_entity.type
_entity.pdbx_description
1 polymer ?
#
loop_
_entity_poly.entity_id
_entity_poly.type
_entity_poly.pdbx_seq_one_letter_code
_entity_poly.pdbx_strand_id
1 'polypeptide(L)' 'MTYLIIAVAVLAFAEIITLTLLGKRAYTEEVPMRVYSERFPYEEKQIAYNRMHGLPDDAI' A
#
# COMPACT_ATOMS: atom_id res chain seq x y z
N MET A 1 30.95 -13.98 -28.22
CA MET A 1 29.54 -14.38 -28.14
C MET A 1 29.09 -14.54 -26.69
N THR A 2 29.71 -15.41 -25.89
CA THR A 2 29.37 -15.62 -24.46
C THR A 2 29.42 -14.35 -23.60
N TYR A 3 30.47 -13.54 -23.73
CA TYR A 3 30.58 -12.28 -22.97
C TYR A 3 29.50 -11.25 -23.31
N LEU A 4 29.05 -11.19 -24.56
CA LEU A 4 27.96 -10.31 -24.97
C LEU A 4 26.62 -10.77 -24.38
N ILE A 5 26.38 -12.08 -24.37
CA ILE A 5 25.17 -12.66 -23.76
C ILE A 5 25.14 -12.39 -22.25
N ILE A 6 26.28 -12.55 -21.57
CA ILE A 6 26.39 -12.27 -20.14
C ILE A 6 26.15 -10.78 -19.87
N ALA A 7 26.73 -9.88 -20.66
CA ALA A 7 26.54 -8.44 -20.49
C ALA A 7 25.07 -8.03 -20.68
N VAL A 8 24.40 -8.57 -21.70
CA VAL A 8 22.97 -8.32 -21.93
C VAL A 8 22.11 -8.88 -20.79
N ALA A 9 22.43 -10.08 -20.30
CA ALA A 9 21.71 -10.67 -19.17
C ALA A 9 21.85 -9.82 -17.90
N VAL A 10 23.06 -9.35 -17.59
CA VAL A 10 23.31 -8.48 -16.42
C VAL A 10 22.54 -7.16 -16.53
N LEU A 11 22.51 -6.54 -17.71
CA LEU A 11 21.74 -5.32 -17.95
C LEU A 11 20.23 -5.53 -17.75
N ALA A 12 19.68 -6.63 -18.28
CA ALA A 12 18.27 -6.96 -18.11
C ALA A 12 17.90 -7.17 -16.63
N PHE A 13 18.75 -7.86 -15.86
CA PHE A 13 18.53 -8.02 -14.43
C PHE A 13 18.63 -6.69 -13.67
N ALA A 14 19.59 -5.83 -14.01
CA ALA A 14 19.71 -4.51 -13.41
C ALA A 14 18.45 -3.66 -13.64
N GLU A 15 17.89 -3.68 -14.85
CA GLU A 15 16.67 -2.97 -15.22
C GLU A 15 15.43 -3.47 -14.45
N ILE A 16 15.26 -4.80 -14.32
CA ILE A 16 14.16 -5.38 -13.54
C ILE A 16 14.28 -4.98 -12.06
N ILE A 17 15.50 -5.02 -11.50
CA ILE A 17 15.74 -4.62 -10.10
C ILE A 17 15.46 -3.13 -9.91
N THR A 18 15.93 -2.25 -10.80
CA THR A 18 15.64 -0.82 -10.69
C THR A 18 14.15 -0.54 -10.85
N LEU A 19 13.44 -1.17 -11.80
CA LEU A 19 12.00 -0.99 -11.96
C LEU A 19 11.19 -1.51 -10.75
N THR A 20 11.59 -2.62 -10.14
CA THR A 20 10.91 -3.14 -8.94
C THR A 20 11.20 -2.29 -7.70
N LEU A 21 12.41 -1.74 -7.55
CA LEU A 21 12.77 -0.84 -6.46
C LEU A 21 12.18 0.56 -6.64
N LEU A 22 12.25 1.14 -7.84
CA LEU A 22 11.58 2.41 -8.16
C LEU A 22 10.07 2.24 -8.13
N GLY A 23 9.51 1.13 -8.62
CA GLY A 23 8.08 0.84 -8.53
C GLY A 23 7.60 0.70 -7.08
N LYS A 24 8.42 0.16 -6.17
CA LYS A 24 8.15 0.20 -4.72
C LYS A 24 8.26 1.60 -4.12
N ARG A 25 9.23 2.42 -4.56
CA ARG A 25 9.34 3.82 -4.12
C ARG A 25 8.19 4.68 -4.64
N ALA A 26 7.83 4.53 -5.91
CA ALA A 26 6.66 5.13 -6.53
C ALA A 26 5.38 4.63 -5.87
N TYR A 27 5.24 3.34 -5.52
CA TYR A 27 4.11 2.88 -4.70
C TYR A 27 4.11 3.52 -3.31
N THR A 28 5.26 3.88 -2.74
CA THR A 28 5.30 4.57 -1.44
C THR A 28 4.98 6.06 -1.55
N GLU A 29 5.20 6.68 -2.73
CA GLU A 29 4.85 8.09 -3.02
C GLU A 29 3.44 8.26 -3.62
N GLU A 30 2.96 7.27 -4.39
CA GLU A 30 1.65 7.20 -5.08
C GLU A 30 0.61 6.40 -4.33
N VAL A 31 0.97 5.69 -3.25
CA VAL A 31 0.04 5.57 -2.15
C VAL A 31 0.02 6.98 -1.59
N PRO A 32 -0.98 7.85 -1.90
CA PRO A 32 -1.25 8.91 -0.97
C PRO A 32 -1.32 8.18 0.35
N MET A 33 -0.54 8.60 1.37
CA MET A 33 -0.91 8.29 2.74
C MET A 33 -2.42 8.33 2.72
N ARG A 34 -3.08 7.18 2.92
CA ARG A 34 -4.51 7.21 3.12
C ARG A 34 -4.58 8.08 4.35
N VAL A 35 -4.83 9.36 4.12
CA VAL A 35 -5.29 10.29 5.13
C VAL A 35 -6.60 9.62 5.44
N TYR A 36 -6.53 8.71 6.41
CA TYR A 36 -7.70 8.22 7.08
C TYR A 36 -8.33 9.52 7.55
N SER A 37 -9.31 9.99 6.78
CA SER A 37 -10.29 10.92 7.28
C SER A 37 -10.66 10.40 8.66
N GLU A 38 -10.69 11.27 9.65
CA GLU A 38 -10.81 10.98 11.09
C GLU A 38 -12.05 10.16 11.50
N ARG A 39 -12.78 9.58 10.53
CA ARG A 39 -13.75 8.50 10.68
C ARG A 39 -13.37 7.32 9.80
N PHE A 40 -12.86 6.28 10.44
CA PHE A 40 -12.70 4.99 9.78
C PHE A 40 -14.08 4.38 9.52
N PRO A 41 -14.32 3.71 8.39
CA PRO A 41 -15.61 3.05 8.12
C PRO A 41 -15.96 1.95 9.15
N TYR A 42 -14.97 1.49 9.92
CA TYR A 42 -15.16 0.64 11.09
C TYR A 42 -15.84 1.38 12.25
N GLU A 43 -15.48 2.64 12.51
CA GLU A 43 -16.07 3.45 13.58
C GLU A 43 -17.54 3.76 13.26
N GLU A 44 -17.88 4.06 12.00
CA GLU A 44 -19.28 4.27 11.60
C GLU A 44 -20.14 3.01 11.81
N LYS A 45 -19.58 1.83 11.51
CA LYS A 45 -20.26 0.56 11.75
C LYS A 45 -20.40 0.26 13.25
N GLN A 46 -19.41 0.62 14.05
CA GLN A 46 -19.47 0.49 15.50
C GLN A 46 -20.50 1.43 16.11
N ILE A 47 -20.53 2.70 15.71
CA ILE A 47 -21.54 3.67 16.16
C ILE A 47 -22.94 3.17 15.83
N ALA A 48 -23.14 2.64 14.61
CA ALA A 48 -24.43 2.08 14.20
C ALA A 48 -24.83 0.86 15.05
N TYR A 49 -23.88 -0.04 15.34
CA TYR A 49 -24.07 -1.19 16.20
C TYR A 49 -24.42 -0.78 17.64
N ASN A 50 -23.64 0.14 18.21
CA ASN A 50 -23.84 0.66 19.56
C ASN A 50 -25.22 1.29 19.70
N ARG A 51 -25.64 2.11 18.73
CA ARG A 51 -26.98 2.70 18.68
C ARG A 51 -28.10 1.65 18.58
N MET A 52 -27.90 0.59 17.80
CA MET A 52 -28.88 -0.52 17.73
C MET A 52 -29.03 -1.26 19.05
N HIS A 53 -27.96 -1.32 19.83
CA HIS A 53 -27.92 -2.03 21.12
C HIS A 53 -28.08 -1.12 22.34
N GLY A 54 -28.33 0.18 22.13
CA GLY A 54 -28.50 1.18 23.21
C GLY A 54 -27.22 1.48 24.00
N LEU A 55 -26.06 1.16 23.42
CA LEU A 55 -24.75 1.45 23.98
C LEU A 55 -24.31 2.87 23.59
N PRO A 56 -23.47 3.52 24.41
CA PRO A 56 -22.81 4.78 24.04
C PRO A 56 -22.03 4.64 22.72
N ASP A 57 -21.99 5.70 21.92
CA ASP A 57 -21.32 5.71 20.61
C ASP A 57 -19.81 5.44 20.71
N ASP A 58 -19.21 5.63 21.89
CA ASP A 58 -17.79 5.40 22.24
C ASP A 58 -17.51 4.08 22.98
N ALA A 59 -18.51 3.21 23.13
CA ALA A 59 -18.31 1.90 23.73
C ALA A 59 -17.42 1.03 22.82
N ILE A 60 -16.23 0.65 23.33
CA ILE A 60 -15.22 -0.22 22.68
C ILE A 60 -15.65 -1.68 22.71
#